data_AF-A0A1D6GE48-F1
#
_entry.id   AF-A0A1D6GE48-F1
#
_cell.length_a   1.000
_cell.length_b   1.000
_cell.length_c   1.000
_cell.angle_alpha   90.00
_cell.angle_beta   90.00
_cell.angle_gamma   90.00
#
_symmetry.space_group_name_H-M   'P 1'
#
loop_
_entity.id
_entity.type
_entity.pdbx_description
1 polymer ?
#
loop_
_entity_poly.entity_id
_entity_poly.type
_entity_poly.pdbx_seq_one_letter_code
_entity_poly.pdbx_strand_id
1 'polypeptide(L)' 'MITRAAARKLFTNIRLKRWCFGAELVYLCKRLRIPIVEVSVNWTESPRYLVSKCT' A
#
# COMPACT_ATOMS: atom_id res chain seq x y z
N MET A 1 5.03 1.77 6.64
CA MET A 1 5.62 2.45 5.45
C MET A 1 6.34 1.42 4.58
N ILE A 2 6.28 1.51 3.24
CA ILE A 2 6.93 0.53 2.35
C ILE A 2 8.44 0.85 2.26
N THR A 3 9.29 -0.15 2.47
CA THR A 3 10.74 0.02 2.32
C THR A 3 11.14 0.08 0.84
N ARG A 4 12.23 0.78 0.51
CA ARG A 4 12.76 0.84 -0.86
C ARG A 4 13.04 -0.55 -1.45
N ALA A 5 13.55 -1.48 -0.63
CA ALA A 5 13.82 -2.85 -1.06
C ALA A 5 12.54 -3.61 -1.41
N ALA A 6 11.49 -3.47 -0.59
CA ALA A 6 10.17 -4.06 -0.88
C ALA A 6 9.54 -3.44 -2.13
N ALA A 7 9.59 -2.11 -2.27
CA ALA A 7 9.08 -1.40 -3.44
C ALA A 7 9.71 -1.89 -4.75
N ARG A 8 11.05 -2.03 -4.80
CA ARG A 8 11.75 -2.53 -6.00
C ARG A 8 11.30 -3.95 -6.38
N LYS A 9 11.01 -4.81 -5.40
CA LYS A 9 10.50 -6.17 -5.65
C LYS A 9 9.04 -6.16 -6.10
N LEU A 10 8.21 -5.30 -5.51
CA LEU A 10 6.78 -5.23 -5.81
C LEU A 10 6.53 -4.61 -7.18
N PHE A 11 7.03 -3.40 -7.44
CA PHE A 11 6.71 -2.67 -8.67
C PHE A 11 7.27 -3.32 -9.94
N THR A 12 8.32 -4.14 -9.83
CA THR A 12 8.84 -4.94 -10.96
C THR A 12 7.99 -6.18 -11.25
N ASN A 13 7.14 -6.61 -10.31
CA ASN A 13 6.28 -7.80 -10.45
C ASN A 13 4.80 -7.45 -10.68
N ILE A 14 4.41 -6.17 -10.62
CA ILE A 14 3.05 -5.70 -10.90
C ILE A 14 2.77 -5.81 -12.40
N ARG A 15 1.62 -6.41 -12.76
CA ARG A 15 1.19 -6.62 -14.14
C ARG A 15 -0.12 -5.89 -14.46
N LEU A 16 -0.93 -5.58 -13.44
CA LEU A 16 -2.16 -4.82 -13.63
C LEU A 16 -1.87 -3.33 -13.79
N LYS A 17 -2.32 -2.75 -14.91
CA LYS A 17 -2.14 -1.32 -15.24
C LYS A 17 -3.36 -0.45 -14.89
N ARG A 18 -4.31 -0.97 -14.10
CA ARG A 18 -5.62 -0.33 -13.82
C ARG A 18 -5.86 -0.22 -12.32
N TRP A 19 -7.04 0.27 -11.94
CA TRP A 19 -7.52 0.53 -10.57
C TRP A 19 -7.45 -0.64 -9.58
N CYS A 20 -6.99 -1.82 -10.00
CA CYS A 20 -6.84 -3.01 -9.16
C CYS A 20 -5.39 -3.25 -8.67
N PHE A 21 -4.46 -2.31 -8.88
CA PHE A 21 -3.05 -2.49 -8.47
C PHE A 21 -2.89 -2.73 -6.95
N GLY A 22 -3.79 -2.19 -6.13
CA GLY A 22 -3.77 -2.38 -4.68
C GLY A 22 -3.98 -3.84 -4.27
N ALA A 23 -4.94 -4.54 -4.90
CA ALA A 23 -5.19 -5.96 -4.64
C ALA A 23 -4.01 -6.83 -5.11
N GLU A 24 -3.41 -6.51 -6.26
CA GLU A 24 -2.20 -7.20 -6.74
C GLU A 24 -1.01 -7.01 -5.79
N LEU A 25 -0.84 -5.81 -5.22
CA LEU A 25 0.20 -5.54 -4.23
C LEU A 25 0.06 -6.43 -2.99
N VAL A 26 -1.16 -6.57 -2.45
CA VAL A 26 -1.42 -7.44 -1.29
C VAL A 26 -1.10 -8.91 -1.62
N TYR A 27 -1.54 -9.37 -2.80
CA TYR A 27 -1.22 -10.71 -3.29
C TYR A 27 0.29 -10.94 -3.43
N LEU A 28 1.02 -10.00 -4.04
CA LEU A 28 2.47 -10.09 -4.21
C LEU A 28 3.22 -10.04 -2.89
N CYS A 29 2.79 -9.23 -1.92
CA CYS A 29 3.37 -9.20 -0.59
C CYS A 29 3.26 -10.58 0.08
N LYS A 30 2.09 -11.23 0.01
CA LYS A 30 1.89 -12.59 0.53
C LYS A 30 2.78 -13.60 -0.19
N ARG A 31 2.84 -13.53 -1.54
CA ARG A 31 3.64 -14.45 -2.37
C ARG A 31 5.15 -14.31 -2.14
N LEU A 32 5.64 -13.08 -1.96
CA LEU A 32 7.06 -12.76 -1.76
C LEU A 32 7.48 -12.76 -0.28
N ARG A 33 6.57 -13.15 0.64
CA ARG A 33 6.77 -13.14 2.10
C ARG A 33 7.22 -11.78 2.63
N ILE A 34 6.68 -10.70 2.07
CA ILE A 34 6.88 -9.34 2.56
C ILE A 34 5.86 -9.13 3.69
N PRO A 35 6.28 -8.75 4.91
CA PRO A 35 5.36 -8.54 6.03
C PRO A 35 4.41 -7.38 5.75
N ILE A 36 3.13 -7.59 6.08
CA ILE A 36 2.05 -6.61 5.97
C ILE A 36 1.54 -6.34 7.39
N VAL A 37 1.30 -5.08 7.72
CA VAL A 37 0.75 -4.65 9.00
C VAL A 37 -0.42 -3.73 8.72
N GLU A 38 -1.53 -3.96 9.41
CA GLU A 38 -2.67 -3.06 9.43
C GLU A 38 -2.47 -2.02 10.51
N VAL A 39 -2.75 -0.76 10.18
CA VAL A 39 -2.58 0.37 11.11
C VAL A 39 -3.86 1.19 11.09
N SER A 40 -4.37 1.52 12.27
CA SER A 40 -5.53 2.41 12.40
C SER A 40 -5.19 3.79 11.86
N VAL A 41 -6.07 4.31 11.01
CA VAL A 41 -5.94 5.66 10.46
C VAL A 41 -6.87 6.60 11.21
N ASN A 42 -6.32 7.70 11.71
CA ASN A 42 -7.11 8.80 12.22
C ASN A 42 -7.46 9.73 11.05
N TRP A 43 -8.76 9.90 10.82
CA TRP A 43 -9.27 10.79 9.79
C TRP A 43 -9.44 12.18 10.37
N THR A 44 -8.80 13.17 9.74
CA THR A 44 -8.99 14.58 10.05
C THR A 44 -9.65 15.25 8.85
N GLU A 45 -10.76 15.93 9.09
CA GLU A 45 -11.47 16.65 8.04
C GLU A 45 -10.79 18.01 7.81
N SER A 46 -10.33 18.22 6.58
CA SER A 46 -9.81 19.51 6.11
C SER A 46 -10.85 20.13 5.18
N PRO A 47 -10.97 21.47 5.06
CA PRO A 47 -12.04 22.13 4.31
C PRO A 47 -12.22 21.73 2.84
N ARG A 48 -11.24 21.03 2.25
CA ARG A 48 -11.27 20.56 0.86
C ARG A 48 -11.26 19.04 0.70
N TYR A 49 -10.67 18.31 1.64
CA TYR A 49 -10.46 16.86 1.51
C TYR A 49 -10.21 16.21 2.87
N LEU A 50 -10.47 14.90 2.95
CA LEU A 50 -10.12 14.10 4.11
C LEU A 50 -8.62 13.84 4.12
N VAL A 51 -7.97 14.09 5.26
CA VAL A 51 -6.57 13.77 5.49
C VAL A 51 -6.49 12.58 6.42
N SER A 52 -5.80 11.54 5.99
CA SER A 52 -5.44 10.40 6.83
C SER A 52 -4.11 10.65 7.52
N LYS A 53 -4.08 10.44 8.84
CA LYS A 53 -2.83 10.35 9.61
C LYS A 53 -2.72 8.94 10.20
N CYS A 54 -1.63 8.27 9.88
CA CYS A 54 -1.23 7.05 10.59
C CYS A 54 -0.47 7.49 11.84
N THR A 55 -0.90 7.00 13.01
CA THR A 55 -0.20 7.23 14.29
C THR A 55 0.96 6.26 14.43
#